data_AF-A0A2D6D629-F1
#
_entry.id   AF-A0A2D6D629-F1
#
_cell.length_a   1.000
_cell.length_b   1.000
_cell.length_c   1.000
_cell.angle_alpha   90.00
_cell.angle_beta   90.00
_cell.angle_gamma   90.00
#
_symmetry.space_group_name_H-M   'P 1'
#
loop_
_entity.id
_entity.type
_entity.pdbx_description
1 polymer ?
#
loop_
_entity_poly.entity_id
_entity_poly.type
_entity_poly.pdbx_seq_one_letter_code
_entity_poly.pdbx_strand_id
1 'polypeptide(L)' 'MPGYDLLTMEQVAKRLGVSLKTVYRWIDSGELPVSQIGKRTYRIFERDLVKFIYSRRINKGKKR' A
#
# COMPACT_ATOMS: atom_id res chain seq x y z
N MET A 1 -22.23 -3.04 1.18
CA MET A 1 -21.61 -4.31 1.62
C MET A 1 -20.30 -3.98 2.29
N PRO A 2 -20.09 -4.30 3.58
CA PRO A 2 -18.80 -4.13 4.23
C PRO A 2 -17.93 -5.32 3.82
N GLY A 3 -17.46 -5.30 2.57
CA GLY A 3 -16.51 -6.30 2.08
C GLY A 3 -15.19 -6.08 2.80
N TYR A 4 -14.57 -7.15 3.29
CA TYR A 4 -13.20 -7.14 3.79
C TYR A 4 -12.33 -6.21 2.92
N ASP A 5 -11.80 -5.12 3.51
CA ASP A 5 -11.01 -4.10 2.80
C ASP A 5 -9.64 -4.67 2.37
N LEU A 6 -9.70 -5.58 1.42
CA LEU A 6 -8.60 -6.25 0.76
C LEU A 6 -8.46 -5.61 -0.61
N LEU A 7 -7.44 -4.78 -0.73
CA LEU A 7 -7.10 -4.06 -1.95
C LEU A 7 -6.18 -4.92 -2.81
N THR A 8 -6.43 -4.93 -4.12
CA THR A 8 -5.45 -5.43 -5.09
C THR A 8 -4.36 -4.40 -5.33
N MET A 9 -3.23 -4.81 -5.92
CA MET A 9 -2.17 -3.87 -6.29
C MET A 9 -2.69 -2.75 -7.21
N GLU A 10 -3.60 -3.07 -8.12
CA GLU A 10 -4.24 -2.08 -9.01
C GLU A 10 -5.09 -1.07 -8.25
N GLN A 11 -5.85 -1.53 -7.25
CA GLN A 11 -6.64 -0.63 -6.41
C GLN A 11 -5.74 0.26 -5.55
N VAL A 12 -4.65 -0.29 -5.01
CA VAL A 12 -3.66 0.48 -4.24
C VAL A 12 -2.97 1.52 -5.13
N ALA A 13 -2.53 1.12 -6.32
CA ALA A 13 -1.95 2.01 -7.32
C ALA A 13 -2.91 3.16 -7.66
N LYS A 14 -4.19 2.84 -7.92
CA LYS A 14 -5.22 3.83 -8.24
C LYS A 14 -5.52 4.77 -7.08
N ARG A 15 -5.61 4.26 -5.84
CA ARG A 15 -5.86 5.08 -4.64
C ARG A 15 -4.71 6.03 -4.32
N LEU A 16 -3.46 5.57 -4.49
CA LEU A 16 -2.27 6.37 -4.24
C LEU A 16 -1.85 7.24 -5.43
N GLY A 17 -2.46 7.05 -6.60
CA GLY A 17 -2.08 7.74 -7.83
C GLY A 17 -0.68 7.36 -8.35
N VAL A 18 -0.21 6.14 -8.05
CA VAL A 18 1.11 5.64 -8.46
C VAL A 18 0.98 4.53 -9.49
N SER A 19 2.07 4.23 -10.20
CA SER A 19 2.11 3.12 -11.13
C SER A 19 2.22 1.76 -10.40
N LEU A 20 1.70 0.70 -11.01
CA LEU A 20 1.84 -0.67 -10.51
C LEU A 20 3.31 -1.06 -10.25
N LYS A 21 4.22 -0.58 -11.10
CA LYS A 21 5.67 -0.79 -10.94
C LYS A 21 6.20 -0.23 -9.63
N THR A 22 5.71 0.95 -9.22
CA THR A 22 6.06 1.55 -7.92
C THR A 22 5.52 0.73 -6.76
N VAL A 23 4.29 0.21 -6.88
CA VAL A 23 3.72 -0.69 -5.86
C VAL A 23 4.56 -1.97 -5.74
N TYR A 24 4.90 -2.61 -6.87
CA TYR A 24 5.80 -3.78 -6.89
C TYR A 24 7.15 -3.48 -6.24
N ARG A 25 7.74 -2.32 -6.51
CA ARG A 25 8.99 -1.91 -5.88
C ARG A 25 8.87 -1.77 -4.37
N TRP A 26 7.76 -1.23 -3.84
CA TRP A 26 7.56 -1.16 -2.39
C TRP A 26 7.36 -2.53 -1.76
N ILE A 27 6.75 -3.46 -2.48
CA ILE A 27 6.62 -4.86 -2.05
C ILE A 27 7.98 -5.54 -2.00
N ASP A 28 8.77 -5.39 -3.07
CA ASP A 28 10.12 -5.94 -3.21
C ASP A 28 11.08 -5.38 -2.15
N SER A 29 11.01 -4.06 -1.90
CA SER A 29 11.74 -3.40 -0.81
C SER A 29 11.23 -3.75 0.59
N GLY A 30 10.10 -4.46 0.72
CA GLY A 30 9.47 -4.76 2.02
C GLY A 30 8.86 -3.55 2.73
N GLU A 31 8.69 -2.41 2.04
CA GLU A 31 8.08 -1.21 2.61
C GLU A 31 6.55 -1.32 2.73
N LEU A 32 5.91 -2.08 1.83
CA LEU A 32 4.46 -2.27 1.82
C LEU A 32 4.11 -3.71 2.20
N PRO A 33 3.46 -3.95 3.35
CA PRO A 33 3.05 -5.29 3.73
C PRO A 33 1.95 -5.83 2.80
N VAL A 34 2.24 -6.94 2.14
CA VAL A 34 1.31 -7.68 1.29
C VAL A 34 1.06 -9.07 1.81
N SER A 35 -0.18 -9.54 1.68
CA SER A 35 -0.54 -10.94 1.89
C SER A 35 -0.59 -11.66 0.54
N GLN A 36 0.32 -12.61 0.33
CA GLN A 36 0.28 -13.50 -0.82
C GLN A 36 -0.77 -14.59 -0.56
N ILE A 37 -1.93 -14.47 -1.22
CA ILE A 37 -3.03 -15.45 -1.10
C ILE A 37 -2.88 -16.58 -2.13
N GLY A 38 -2.12 -16.35 -3.21
CA GLY A 38 -1.84 -17.37 -4.21
C GLY A 38 -0.57 -17.06 -5.01
N LYS A 39 -0.23 -17.96 -5.94
CA LYS A 39 1.03 -17.91 -6.71
C LYS A 39 1.27 -16.58 -7.45
N ARG A 40 0.19 -15.86 -7.80
CA ARG A 40 0.23 -14.52 -8.43
C ARG A 40 -0.79 -13.54 -7.83
N THR A 41 -1.42 -13.90 -6.71
CA THR A 41 -2.51 -13.10 -6.13
C THR A 41 -2.04 -12.50 -4.82
N TYR A 42 -1.79 -11.20 -4.86
CA TYR A 42 -1.42 -10.42 -3.68
C TYR A 42 -2.60 -9.56 -3.26
N ARG A 43 -2.86 -9.53 -1.96
CA ARG A 43 -3.87 -8.67 -1.34
C ARG A 43 -3.22 -7.80 -0.28
N ILE A 44 -3.63 -6.54 -0.24
CA ILE A 44 -3.15 -5.53 0.69
C ILE A 44 -4.33 -5.18 1.57
N PHE A 45 -4.18 -5.25 2.88
CA PHE A 45 -5.24 -4.75 3.75
C PHE A 45 -5.22 -3.21 3.73
N GLU A 46 -6.39 -2.60 3.72
CA GLU A 46 -6.49 -1.14 3.78
C GLU A 46 -5.82 -0.56 5.03
N ARG A 47 -5.89 -1.25 6.18
CA ARG A 47 -5.17 -0.85 7.40
C ARG A 47 -3.65 -0.73 7.20
N ASP A 48 -3.07 -1.60 6.38
CA ASP A 48 -1.64 -1.66 6.12
C ASP A 48 -1.23 -0.56 5.14
N LEU A 49 -2.07 -0.29 4.14
CA LEU A 49 -1.95 0.89 3.27
C LEU A 49 -1.99 2.19 4.08
N VAL A 50 -2.93 2.31 5.00
CA VAL A 50 -3.06 3.48 5.88
C VAL A 50 -1.81 3.63 6.75
N LYS A 51 -1.34 2.56 7.41
CA LYS A 51 -0.08 2.59 8.19
C LYS A 51 1.11 3.03 7.35
N PHE A 52 1.22 2.54 6.12
CA PHE A 52 2.28 2.94 5.19
C PHE A 52 2.23 4.45 4.87
N ILE A 53 1.05 4.99 4.58
CA ILE A 53 0.86 6.43 4.36
C ILE A 53 1.24 7.24 5.60
N TYR A 54 0.84 6.79 6.79
CA TYR A 54 1.20 7.44 8.05
C TYR A 54 2.71 7.41 8.31
N SER A 55 3.37 6.28 8.08
CA SER A 55 4.82 6.14 8.26
C SER A 55 5.62 7.02 7.31
N ARG A 56 5.10 7.28 6.11
CA ARG A 56 5.72 8.15 5.10
C ARG A 56 5.27 9.60 5.17
N ARG A 57 4.39 9.95 6.13
CA ARG A 57 3.93 11.33 6.33
C ARG A 57 5.10 12.17 6.81
N ILE A 58 5.82 12.76 5.87
CA ILE A 58 6.80 13.79 6.16
C ILE A 58 6.01 14.98 6.71
N ASN A 59 6.07 15.20 8.04
CA ASN A 59 5.63 16.45 8.64
C ASN A 59 6.56 17.55 8.14
N LYS A 60 6.24 18.14 6.99
CA LYS A 60 6.79 19.41 6.52
C LYS A 60 6.30 20.51 7.47
N GLY A 61 6.86 20.57 8.68
CA GLY A 61 6.31 21.41 9.74
C GLY A 61 7.03 21.32 11.08
N LYS A 62 8.37 21.27 11.08
CA LYS A 62 9.13 21.76 12.24
C LYS A 62 10.43 22.39 11.78
N LYS A 63 10.29 23.53 11.10
CA LYS A 63 11.36 24.52 11.02
C LYS A 63 11.20 25.37 12.28
N ARG A 64 11.96 25.04 13.32
CA ARG A 64 12.26 25.97 14.42
C ARG A 64 13.42 26.85 13.97
#